data_AF-Q398G5-F1
#
_entry.id   AF-Q398G5-F1
#
_cell.length_a   1.000
_cell.length_b   1.000
_cell.length_c   1.000
_cell.angle_alpha   90.00
_cell.angle_beta   90.00
_cell.angle_gamma   90.00
#
_symmetry.space_group_name_H-M   'P 1'
#
loop_
_entity.id
_entity.type
_entity.pdbx_description
1 polymer ?
#
loop_
_entity_poly.entity_id
_entity_poly.type
_entity_poly.pdbx_seq_one_letter_code
_entity_poly.pdbx_strand_id
1 'polypeptide(L)'
;MMGWSIGYDDNWKRDIGYDVPATCDHPECNAKIDRGLAHVCAHEEPYGGEEGCGLYFCHAHLSGTGMCERCATKIDDGPYVAPFEAKPDHPDWIRWKLTDPSWRQWRDENPGEVAKLHAAVARTGEAS
;
A
#
# COMPACT_ATOMS: atom_id res chain seq x y z
N MET A 1 13.74 -10.59 17.58
CA MET A 1 12.54 -10.52 16.72
C MET A 1 12.78 -9.40 15.73
N MET A 2 13.09 -9.73 14.47
CA MET A 2 13.25 -8.70 13.42
C MET A 2 11.83 -8.28 13.02
N GLY A 3 11.42 -7.06 13.36
CA GLY A 3 10.12 -6.51 12.97
C GLY A 3 10.09 -6.19 11.48
N TRP A 4 8.98 -6.48 10.81
CA TRP A 4 8.77 -6.16 9.40
C TRP A 4 8.35 -4.69 9.24
N SER A 5 9.24 -3.78 9.65
CA SER A 5 9.00 -2.34 9.66
C SER A 5 8.80 -1.79 8.26
N ILE A 6 9.72 -2.10 7.34
CA ILE A 6 9.71 -1.65 5.95
C ILE A 6 10.22 -2.78 5.05
N GLY A 7 9.47 -3.11 4.01
CA GLY A 7 9.79 -3.98 2.89
C GLY A 7 9.35 -3.36 1.56
N TYR A 8 9.55 -4.06 0.46
CA TYR A 8 9.16 -3.58 -0.88
C TYR A 8 8.36 -4.64 -1.62
N ASP A 9 7.20 -4.25 -2.16
CA ASP A 9 6.34 -5.07 -3.00
C ASP A 9 6.72 -4.90 -4.46
N ASP A 10 7.24 -5.96 -5.08
CA ASP A 10 7.61 -5.94 -6.50
C ASP A 10 6.40 -6.04 -7.45
N ASN A 11 5.25 -6.53 -7.00
CA ASN A 11 4.04 -6.60 -7.81
C ASN A 11 3.38 -5.23 -7.91
N TRP A 12 3.26 -4.54 -6.77
CA TRP A 12 2.63 -3.22 -6.67
C TRP A 12 3.62 -2.05 -6.73
N LYS A 13 4.92 -2.34 -6.81
CA LYS A 13 6.03 -1.37 -6.87
C LYS A 13 5.98 -0.29 -5.78
N ARG A 14 5.69 -0.71 -4.54
CA ARG A 14 5.53 0.19 -3.39
C ARG A 14 6.13 -0.37 -2.10
N ASP A 15 6.50 0.53 -1.20
CA ASP A 15 6.96 0.15 0.14
C ASP A 15 5.79 -0.42 0.95
N ILE A 16 6.06 -1.41 1.79
CA ILE A 16 5.10 -2.11 2.66
C ILE A 16 5.69 -2.31 4.07
N GLY A 17 4.87 -2.64 5.05
CA GLY A 17 5.30 -2.86 6.43
C GLY A 17 4.55 -2.00 7.45
N TYR A 18 4.78 -2.30 8.73
CA TYR A 18 4.06 -1.67 9.85
C TYR A 18 4.37 -0.18 10.03
N ASP A 19 5.54 0.28 9.56
CA ASP A 19 5.95 1.68 9.63
C ASP A 19 5.68 2.45 8.33
N VAL A 20 4.94 1.85 7.38
CA VAL A 20 4.58 2.45 6.10
C VAL A 20 3.11 2.92 6.15
N PRO A 21 2.83 4.19 6.52
CA PRO A 21 1.48 4.70 6.52
C PRO A 21 0.91 4.72 5.10
N ALA A 22 -0.36 4.35 4.99
CA ALA A 22 -1.09 4.27 3.74
C ALA A 22 -2.55 4.71 3.92
N THR A 23 -3.22 4.86 2.79
CA THR A 23 -4.68 5.00 2.73
C THR A 23 -5.25 3.65 2.31
N CYS A 24 -6.39 3.24 2.89
CA CYS A 24 -7.13 2.06 2.46
C CYS A 24 -7.32 2.03 0.94
N ASP A 25 -6.91 0.94 0.29
CA ASP A 25 -6.95 0.75 -1.17
C ASP A 25 -8.38 0.60 -1.71
N HIS A 26 -9.41 0.56 -0.85
CA HIS A 26 -10.80 0.63 -1.30
C HIS A 26 -11.07 2.00 -1.94
N PRO A 27 -11.62 2.08 -3.17
CA PRO A 27 -11.70 3.32 -3.94
C PRO A 27 -12.40 4.45 -3.18
N GLU A 28 -13.47 4.12 -2.48
CA GLU A 28 -14.31 5.09 -1.76
C GLU A 28 -13.89 5.34 -0.30
N CYS A 29 -12.77 4.76 0.16
CA CYS A 29 -12.33 4.86 1.55
C CYS A 29 -11.06 5.69 1.73
N ASN A 30 -11.07 6.67 2.64
CA ASN A 30 -9.88 7.46 2.99
C ASN A 30 -9.34 7.16 4.39
N ALA A 31 -9.64 5.97 4.93
CA ALA A 31 -9.14 5.56 6.23
C ALA A 31 -7.60 5.42 6.18
N LYS A 32 -6.92 6.02 7.16
CA LYS A 32 -5.48 5.85 7.37
C LYS A 32 -5.22 4.48 7.99
N ILE A 33 -4.25 3.78 7.43
CA ILE A 33 -3.76 2.45 7.84
C ILE A 33 -2.23 2.42 7.75
N ASP A 34 -1.63 1.28 8.07
CA ASP A 34 -0.30 0.89 7.61
C ASP A 34 -0.38 -0.24 6.56
N ARG A 35 0.74 -0.50 5.87
CA ARG A 35 0.84 -1.64 4.93
C ARG A 35 1.40 -2.90 5.60
N GLY A 36 1.02 -3.14 6.85
CA GLY A 36 1.32 -4.34 7.60
C GLY A 36 0.30 -5.46 7.39
N LEU A 37 0.59 -6.63 7.98
CA LEU A 37 -0.19 -7.86 7.77
C LEU A 37 -1.63 -7.78 8.30
N ALA A 38 -1.92 -6.86 9.22
CA ALA A 38 -3.28 -6.64 9.71
C ALA A 38 -4.22 -6.02 8.65
N HIS A 39 -3.64 -5.46 7.59
CA HIS A 39 -4.36 -4.75 6.55
C HIS A 39 -4.28 -5.42 5.18
N VAL A 40 -3.37 -6.38 4.98
CA VAL A 40 -3.22 -7.07 3.68
C VAL A 40 -4.41 -7.97 3.39
N CYS A 41 -4.89 -7.94 2.15
CA CYS A 41 -5.93 -8.87 1.69
C CYS A 41 -5.44 -10.33 1.76
N ALA A 42 -6.29 -11.21 2.30
CA ALA A 42 -6.06 -12.62 2.64
C ALA A 42 -5.29 -12.88 3.95
N HIS A 43 -4.90 -11.82 4.69
CA HIS A 43 -4.14 -11.89 5.95
C HIS A 43 -2.86 -12.77 5.85
N GLU A 44 -2.07 -12.78 6.93
CA GLU A 44 -1.00 -13.76 7.22
C GLU A 44 0.24 -13.81 6.31
N GLU A 45 0.15 -13.40 5.04
CA GLU A 45 1.28 -13.35 4.11
C GLU A 45 1.48 -11.96 3.50
N PRO A 46 2.74 -11.48 3.41
CA PRO A 46 3.03 -10.28 2.64
C PRO A 46 2.60 -10.48 1.18
N TYR A 47 2.30 -9.39 0.48
CA TYR A 47 1.87 -9.43 -0.94
C TYR A 47 0.53 -10.14 -1.19
N GLY A 48 -0.18 -10.57 -0.15
CA GLY A 48 -1.50 -11.20 -0.23
C GLY A 48 -1.50 -12.70 -0.47
N GLY A 49 -0.34 -13.36 -0.43
CA GLY A 49 -0.22 -14.81 -0.60
C GLY A 49 -0.82 -15.32 -1.92
N GLU A 50 -1.37 -16.53 -1.91
CA GLU A 50 -1.97 -17.17 -3.09
C GLU A 50 -3.39 -16.65 -3.39
N GLU A 51 -4.13 -16.27 -2.34
CA GLU A 51 -5.57 -15.98 -2.42
C GLU A 51 -5.88 -14.48 -2.55
N GLY A 52 -5.06 -13.66 -1.91
CA GLY A 52 -5.21 -12.21 -1.82
C GLY A 52 -4.75 -11.48 -3.08
N CYS A 53 -5.02 -10.17 -3.09
CA CYS A 53 -4.61 -9.30 -4.21
C CYS A 53 -3.35 -8.47 -3.91
N GLY A 54 -2.77 -8.58 -2.71
CA GLY A 54 -1.63 -7.76 -2.28
C GLY A 54 -1.95 -6.28 -1.99
N LEU A 55 -3.23 -5.91 -2.01
CA LEU A 55 -3.69 -4.59 -1.58
C LEU A 55 -4.00 -4.54 -0.08
N TYR A 56 -4.04 -3.32 0.47
CA TYR A 56 -4.19 -3.08 1.90
C TYR A 56 -5.48 -2.32 2.22
N PHE A 57 -6.25 -2.84 3.16
CA PHE A 57 -7.59 -2.38 3.49
C PHE A 57 -7.76 -2.17 5.00
N CYS A 58 -8.57 -1.19 5.38
CA CYS A 58 -9.01 -1.07 6.76
C CYS A 58 -9.96 -2.24 7.11
N HIS A 59 -10.13 -2.52 8.41
CA HIS A 59 -10.98 -3.63 8.86
C HIS A 59 -12.45 -3.55 8.40
N ALA A 60 -12.94 -2.36 8.03
CA ALA A 60 -14.29 -2.21 7.47
C ALA A 60 -14.43 -2.77 6.05
N HIS A 61 -13.32 -2.88 5.30
CA HIS A 61 -13.28 -3.40 3.94
C HIS A 61 -12.58 -4.77 3.85
N LEU A 62 -12.36 -5.41 5.02
CA LEU A 62 -11.95 -6.80 5.12
C LEU A 62 -13.12 -7.62 5.66
N SER A 63 -13.40 -8.75 5.02
CA SER A 63 -14.39 -9.72 5.50
C SER A 63 -13.92 -10.38 6.80
N GLY A 64 -14.78 -11.20 7.41
CA GLY A 64 -14.39 -12.05 8.54
C GLY A 64 -13.25 -13.03 8.23
N THR A 65 -12.95 -13.28 6.94
CA THR A 65 -11.82 -14.09 6.47
C THR A 65 -10.60 -13.25 6.08
N GLY A 66 -10.61 -11.93 6.31
CA GLY A 66 -9.49 -11.05 5.97
C GLY A 66 -9.35 -10.74 4.49
N MET A 67 -10.40 -10.96 3.68
CA MET A 67 -10.38 -10.70 2.25
C MET A 67 -11.13 -9.42 1.89
N CYS A 68 -10.67 -8.70 0.87
CA CYS A 68 -11.45 -7.62 0.29
C CYS A 68 -12.67 -8.17 -0.46
N GLU A 69 -13.66 -7.33 -0.73
CA GLU A 69 -14.90 -7.75 -1.40
C GLU A 69 -14.68 -8.47 -2.74
N ARG A 70 -13.68 -8.04 -3.53
CA ARG A 70 -13.38 -8.66 -4.83
C ARG A 70 -12.79 -10.06 -4.67
N CYS A 71 -11.84 -10.23 -3.75
CA CYS A 71 -11.24 -11.54 -3.48
C CYS A 71 -12.23 -12.49 -2.80
N ALA A 72 -13.08 -11.99 -1.89
CA ALA A 72 -14.09 -12.80 -1.22
C ALA A 72 -15.16 -13.36 -2.17
N THR A 73 -15.35 -12.74 -3.34
CA THR A 73 -16.27 -13.20 -4.38
C THR A 73 -15.64 -14.15 -5.40
N LYS A 74 -14.33 -14.45 -5.29
CA LYS A 74 -13.67 -15.42 -6.18
C LYS A 74 -14.27 -16.81 -5.97
N ILE A 75 -14.51 -17.50 -7.07
CA ILE A 75 -14.89 -18.92 -7.13
C ILE A 75 -14.00 -19.58 -8.20
N ASP A 76 -13.65 -20.85 -8.02
CA ASP A 76 -12.61 -21.54 -8.83
C ASP A 76 -12.83 -21.44 -10.36
N ASP A 77 -14.08 -21.57 -10.81
CA ASP A 77 -14.47 -21.49 -12.23
C ASP A 77 -15.13 -20.15 -12.60
N GLY A 78 -14.92 -19.12 -11.79
CA GLY A 78 -15.52 -17.79 -11.94
C GLY A 78 -14.79 -16.89 -12.94
N PRO A 79 -15.44 -15.79 -13.38
CA PRO A 79 -14.75 -14.77 -14.15
C PRO A 79 -13.63 -14.12 -13.33
N TYR A 80 -12.52 -13.79 -13.99
CA TYR A 80 -11.46 -13.02 -13.36
C TYR A 80 -11.99 -11.67 -12.89
N VAL A 81 -11.84 -11.40 -11.59
CA VAL A 81 -12.14 -10.11 -10.98
C VAL A 81 -10.82 -9.39 -10.72
N ALA A 82 -10.55 -8.34 -11.49
CA ALA A 82 -9.35 -7.54 -11.33
C ALA A 82 -9.29 -6.92 -9.90
N PRO A 83 -8.11 -6.80 -9.28
CA PRO A 83 -7.95 -6.01 -8.06
C PRO A 83 -8.41 -4.56 -8.23
N PHE A 84 -8.58 -3.85 -7.13
CA PHE A 84 -8.70 -2.39 -7.17
C PHE A 84 -7.41 -1.74 -7.69
N GLU A 85 -7.49 -0.47 -8.05
CA GLU A 85 -6.28 0.33 -8.27
C GLU A 85 -5.63 0.63 -6.92
N ALA A 86 -4.32 0.37 -6.80
CA ALA A 86 -3.55 0.74 -5.63
C ALA A 86 -3.57 2.26 -5.45
N LYS A 87 -3.91 2.72 -4.24
CA LYS A 87 -3.84 4.14 -3.93
C LYS A 87 -2.40 4.63 -3.86
N PRO A 88 -2.16 5.92 -4.16
CA PRO A 88 -0.85 6.52 -4.02
C PRO A 88 -0.34 6.43 -2.58
N ASP A 89 0.97 6.58 -2.41
CA ASP A 89 1.60 6.65 -1.10
C ASP A 89 1.01 7.77 -0.24
N HIS A 90 0.91 7.51 1.07
CA HIS A 90 0.42 8.50 2.01
C HIS A 90 1.37 9.71 2.04
N PRO A 91 0.87 10.96 2.11
CA PRO A 91 1.72 12.15 2.13
C PRO A 91 2.81 12.13 3.20
N ASP A 92 2.49 11.63 4.41
CA ASP A 92 3.47 11.44 5.50
C ASP A 92 4.65 10.54 5.06
N TRP A 93 4.36 9.44 4.36
CA TRP A 93 5.40 8.52 3.86
C TRP A 93 6.28 9.21 2.82
N ILE A 94 5.66 9.89 1.86
CA ILE A 94 6.38 10.60 0.81
C ILE A 94 7.29 11.67 1.42
N ARG A 95 6.78 12.46 2.37
CA ARG A 95 7.55 13.50 3.06
C ARG A 95 8.75 12.90 3.80
N TRP A 96 8.55 11.77 4.49
CA TRP A 96 9.63 11.10 5.20
C TRP A 96 10.73 10.63 4.24
N LYS A 97 10.37 9.92 3.16
CA LYS A 97 11.32 9.50 2.12
C LYS A 97 12.09 10.67 1.49
N LEU A 98 11.44 11.82 1.32
CA LEU A 98 12.06 13.00 0.71
C LEU A 98 13.01 13.75 1.66
N THR A 99 12.78 13.70 2.96
CA THR A 99 13.46 14.60 3.92
C THR A 99 14.37 13.90 4.91
N ASP A 100 14.09 12.64 5.26
CA ASP A 100 14.82 11.95 6.31
C ASP A 100 16.24 11.57 5.85
N PRO A 101 17.26 11.70 6.71
CA PRO A 101 18.63 11.29 6.39
C PRO A 101 18.77 9.80 6.04
N SER A 102 17.95 8.92 6.63
CA SER A 102 17.98 7.47 6.37
C SER A 102 17.68 7.13 4.91
N TRP A 103 16.92 7.97 4.20
CA TRP A 103 16.57 7.80 2.80
C TRP A 103 17.50 8.53 1.82
N ARG A 104 18.58 9.17 2.31
CA ARG A 104 19.49 9.96 1.46
C ARG A 104 20.06 9.14 0.30
N GLN A 105 20.61 7.97 0.61
CA GLN A 105 21.19 7.10 -0.42
C GLN A 105 20.16 6.72 -1.48
N TRP A 106 18.95 6.32 -1.08
CA TRP A 106 17.88 5.99 -2.02
C TRP A 106 17.52 7.17 -2.93
N ARG A 107 17.47 8.41 -2.40
CA ARG A 107 17.19 9.60 -3.22
C ARG A 107 18.29 9.88 -4.23
N ASP A 108 19.55 9.72 -3.82
CA ASP A 108 20.72 9.93 -4.68
C ASP A 108 20.74 8.91 -5.83
N GLU A 109 20.30 7.67 -5.57
CA GLU A 109 20.23 6.58 -6.55
C GLU A 109 18.97 6.63 -7.44
N ASN A 110 17.89 7.30 -6.99
CA ASN A 110 16.58 7.30 -7.66
C ASN A 110 16.06 8.72 -7.97
N PRO A 111 16.81 9.56 -8.72
CA PRO A 111 16.42 10.95 -8.97
C PRO A 111 15.08 11.08 -9.72
N GLY A 112 14.75 10.13 -10.59
CA GLY A 112 13.47 10.10 -11.32
C GLY A 112 12.28 9.86 -10.40
N GLU A 113 12.40 8.94 -9.44
CA GLU A 113 11.34 8.68 -8.45
C GLU A 113 11.19 9.86 -7.49
N VAL A 114 12.31 10.47 -7.06
CA VAL A 114 12.30 11.69 -6.25
C VAL A 114 11.53 12.82 -6.94
N ALA A 115 11.73 13.02 -8.24
CA ALA A 115 10.99 14.02 -9.00
C ALA A 115 9.47 13.72 -9.04
N LYS A 116 9.08 12.46 -9.23
CA LYS A 116 7.66 12.03 -9.19
C LYS A 116 7.04 12.28 -7.82
N LEU A 117 7.75 11.96 -6.74
CA LEU A 117 7.31 12.19 -5.37
C LEU A 117 7.12 13.68 -5.06
N HIS A 118 8.06 14.54 -5.47
CA HIS A 118 7.90 15.99 -5.36
C HIS A 118 6.66 16.50 -6.11
N ALA A 119 6.44 16.02 -7.34
CA ALA A 119 5.26 16.37 -8.11
C ALA A 119 3.96 15.89 -7.46
N ALA A 120 3.95 14.71 -6.82
CA ALA A 120 2.81 14.20 -6.09
C ALA A 120 2.45 15.06 -4.87
N VAL A 121 3.44 15.48 -4.09
CA VAL A 121 3.22 16.37 -2.93
C VAL A 121 2.68 17.74 -3.37
N ALA A 122 3.20 18.31 -4.45
CA ALA A 122 2.73 19.60 -4.97
C ALA A 122 1.23 19.56 -5.33
N ARG A 123 0.79 18.50 -6.03
CA ARG A 123 -0.62 18.32 -6.41
C ARG A 123 -1.56 18.19 -5.21
N THR A 124 -1.12 17.54 -4.14
CA THR A 124 -1.93 17.38 -2.92
C THR A 124 -2.02 18.69 -2.11
N GLY A 125 -0.97 19.53 -2.16
CA GLY A 125 -0.94 20.83 -1.49
C GLY A 125 -1.77 21.93 -2.17
N GLU A 126 -2.02 21.82 -3.48
CA GLU A 126 -2.87 22.75 -4.25
C GLU A 126 -4.38 22.47 -4.06
N ALA A 127 -4.75 21.34 -3.47
CA ALA A 127 -6.13 20.93 -3.22
C ALA A 127 -6.63 21.28 -1.79
N SER A 128 -5.87 22.05 -1.01
CA SER A 128 -6.19 22.48 0.36
C SER A 128 -6.47 23.98 0.45
#